data_AF-A0AAD4LK41-F1
#
_entry.id   AF-A0AAD4LK41-F1
#
_cell.length_a   1.000
_cell.length_b   1.000
_cell.length_c   1.000
_cell.angle_alpha   90.00
_cell.angle_beta   90.00
_cell.angle_gamma   90.00
#
_symmetry.space_group_name_H-M   'P 1'
#
loop_
_entity.id
_entity.type
_entity.pdbx_description
1 polymer ?
#
loop_
_entity_poly.entity_id
_entity_poly.type
_entity_poly.pdbx_seq_one_letter_code
_entity_poly.pdbx_strand_id
1 'polypeptide(L)'
;MSPAQSPSCASNCSNPRTYSYGGLYRSGFLHINTFRSRVDEESSVTRKRVEDVTKHKLPTYQAAAVVSTVLSGVESQLLVFFKSSPNSTQQPTPAILECLLLLTYVALIFSMSATISSLVLTENFGNIPMLVTRFRENITTSRFETASFEARLSDDITPRRWRWTEWHWLLTLLVSMLCLPAQILLYIWMQEGGGIRAAVSVTSVFAMLPLLHFIPITWDFPQDKRKHESTLLPVSYAGPWASSLGSSVLPVPFPQVSHLAPPASQLSC
;
A
#
# COMPACT_ATOMS: atom_id res chain seq x y z
N MET A 1 14.14 31.23 -51.43
CA MET A 1 15.35 32.00 -51.83
C MET A 1 15.32 33.34 -51.12
N SER A 2 16.18 33.46 -50.10
CA SER A 2 16.85 34.67 -49.56
C SER A 2 17.28 34.39 -48.11
N PRO A 3 18.44 34.90 -47.67
CA PRO A 3 19.42 34.06 -47.01
C PRO A 3 19.59 34.34 -45.51
N ALA A 4 20.28 33.37 -44.88
CA ALA A 4 20.76 33.37 -43.52
C ALA A 4 21.58 34.61 -43.15
N GLN A 5 21.37 35.09 -41.91
CA GLN A 5 22.30 35.97 -41.22
C GLN A 5 22.61 35.40 -39.84
N SER A 6 23.86 35.00 -39.67
CA SER A 6 24.48 34.57 -38.44
C SER A 6 25.00 35.81 -37.68
N PRO A 7 24.71 35.98 -36.38
CA PRO A 7 25.41 36.98 -35.58
C PRO A 7 26.75 36.41 -35.06
N SER A 8 27.84 36.93 -35.61
CA SER A 8 29.17 36.92 -34.99
C SER A 8 29.21 37.96 -33.86
N CYS A 9 29.51 37.52 -32.63
CA CYS A 9 29.92 38.43 -31.56
C CYS A 9 31.19 37.92 -30.89
N ALA A 10 32.29 38.50 -31.37
CA ALA A 10 33.41 39.07 -30.61
C ALA A 10 33.80 38.40 -29.28
N SER A 11 34.97 37.76 -29.36
CA SER A 11 36.00 37.66 -28.35
C SER A 11 36.10 38.86 -27.40
N ASN A 12 35.92 38.64 -26.10
CA ASN A 12 36.55 39.47 -25.09
C ASN A 12 37.12 38.56 -23.99
N CYS A 13 38.39 38.19 -24.16
CA CYS A 13 39.17 37.45 -23.19
C CYS A 13 39.65 38.42 -22.11
N SER A 14 38.86 38.60 -21.06
CA SER A 14 39.34 39.17 -19.80
C SER A 14 39.93 38.06 -18.94
N ASN A 15 41.27 38.10 -18.83
CA ASN A 15 42.10 37.28 -17.95
C ASN A 15 41.52 37.20 -16.52
N PRO A 16 41.12 36.02 -16.02
CA PRO A 16 40.96 35.84 -14.58
C PRO A 16 42.37 35.76 -13.97
N ARG A 17 42.72 36.75 -13.14
CA ARG A 17 43.88 36.65 -12.24
C ARG A 17 43.68 35.41 -11.36
N THR A 18 44.45 34.38 -11.65
CA THR A 18 44.64 33.21 -10.79
C THR A 18 45.41 33.65 -9.54
N TYR A 19 44.67 34.03 -8.50
CA TYR A 19 45.22 34.06 -7.15
C TYR A 19 45.41 32.62 -6.69
N SER A 20 46.64 32.15 -6.82
CA SER A 20 47.11 30.89 -6.28
C SER A 20 47.14 30.97 -4.75
N TYR A 21 46.01 30.68 -4.09
CA TYR A 21 46.00 30.27 -2.68
C TYR A 21 46.56 28.86 -2.59
N GLY A 22 47.87 28.76 -2.75
CA GLY A 22 48.64 27.54 -2.52
C GLY A 22 48.93 27.40 -1.04
N GLY A 23 48.34 26.37 -0.42
CA GLY A 23 48.84 25.81 0.83
C GLY A 23 47.90 25.97 2.03
N LEU A 24 46.94 25.04 2.15
CA LEU A 24 46.50 24.45 3.44
C LEU A 24 45.29 23.49 3.35
N TYR A 25 44.96 22.92 2.18
CA TYR A 25 43.79 22.01 2.05
C TYR A 25 44.14 20.53 1.84
N ARG A 26 45.38 20.09 2.11
CA ARG A 26 45.78 18.69 1.85
C ARG A 26 45.41 17.70 2.97
N SER A 27 44.95 18.17 4.14
CA SER A 27 44.59 17.30 5.27
C SER A 27 43.09 16.92 5.31
N GLY A 28 42.20 17.67 4.64
CA GLY A 28 40.74 17.42 4.66
C GLY A 28 40.23 16.44 3.58
N PHE A 29 41.01 16.18 2.53
CA PHE A 29 40.55 15.39 1.38
C PHE A 29 40.60 13.87 1.62
N LEU A 30 41.48 13.41 2.52
CA LEU A 30 41.56 11.99 2.90
C LEU A 30 40.33 11.56 3.71
N HIS A 31 39.74 12.45 4.50
CA HIS A 31 38.57 12.12 5.33
C HIS A 31 37.27 11.98 4.50
N ILE A 32 37.16 12.69 3.38
CA ILE A 32 35.99 12.67 2.50
C ILE A 32 35.86 11.33 1.76
N ASN A 33 36.97 10.74 1.32
CA ASN A 33 36.94 9.45 0.61
C ASN A 33 36.58 8.29 1.54
N THR A 34 37.04 8.30 2.79
CA THR A 34 36.69 7.28 3.78
C THR A 34 35.22 7.38 4.20
N PHE A 35 34.67 8.59 4.29
CA PHE A 35 33.25 8.79 4.58
C PHE A 35 32.36 8.29 3.45
N ARG A 36 32.73 8.57 2.18
CA ARG A 36 31.99 8.08 1.01
C ARG A 36 31.91 6.55 0.95
N SER A 37 33.03 5.86 1.23
CA SER A 37 33.06 4.39 1.27
C SER A 37 32.11 3.79 2.31
N ARG A 38 31.99 4.41 3.49
CA ARG A 38 31.06 3.92 4.53
C ARG A 38 29.60 4.14 4.15
N VAL A 39 29.27 5.30 3.56
CA VAL A 39 27.91 5.59 3.09
C VAL A 39 27.49 4.63 1.97
N ASP A 40 28.40 4.32 1.05
CA ASP A 40 28.13 3.37 -0.03
C ASP A 40 27.90 1.94 0.52
N GLU A 41 28.67 1.51 1.51
CA GLU A 41 28.52 0.20 2.15
C GLU A 41 27.19 0.07 2.93
N GLU A 42 26.84 1.07 3.74
CA GLU A 42 25.59 1.09 4.51
C GLU A 42 24.35 1.18 3.59
N SER A 43 24.44 1.94 2.50
CA SER A 43 23.39 2.00 1.47
C SER A 43 23.17 0.66 0.76
N SER A 44 24.22 -0.17 0.66
CA SER A 44 24.14 -1.49 0.03
C SER A 44 23.44 -2.52 0.93
N VAL A 45 23.66 -2.45 2.24
CA VAL A 45 23.04 -3.35 3.23
C VAL A 45 21.56 -3.02 3.38
N THR A 46 21.22 -1.74 3.48
CA THR A 46 19.83 -1.29 3.56
C THR A 46 19.06 -1.60 2.27
N ARG A 47 19.67 -1.44 1.09
CA ARG A 47 19.08 -1.85 -0.19
C ARG A 47 18.73 -3.33 -0.21
N LYS A 48 19.69 -4.20 0.13
CA LYS A 48 19.45 -5.66 0.17
C LYS A 48 18.27 -6.00 1.07
N ARG A 49 18.20 -5.39 2.25
CA ARG A 49 17.07 -5.59 3.16
C ARG A 49 15.72 -5.12 2.58
N VAL A 50 15.67 -3.97 1.93
CA VAL A 50 14.43 -3.45 1.31
C VAL A 50 13.99 -4.30 0.12
N GLU A 51 14.94 -4.74 -0.71
CA GLU A 51 14.69 -5.65 -1.83
C GLU A 51 14.18 -7.00 -1.32
N ASP A 52 14.81 -7.56 -0.28
CA ASP A 52 14.40 -8.83 0.32
C ASP A 52 12.98 -8.74 0.90
N VAL A 53 12.65 -7.67 1.62
CA VAL A 53 11.30 -7.47 2.17
C VAL A 53 10.26 -7.31 1.06
N THR A 54 10.56 -6.51 0.04
CA THR A 54 9.63 -6.26 -1.07
C THR A 54 9.37 -7.54 -1.87
N LYS A 55 10.43 -8.32 -2.14
CA LYS A 55 10.37 -9.57 -2.90
C LYS A 55 9.49 -10.63 -2.23
N HIS A 56 9.46 -10.66 -0.90
CA HIS A 56 8.63 -11.64 -0.16
C HIS A 56 7.19 -11.16 0.06
N LYS A 57 6.97 -9.85 0.25
CA LYS A 57 5.64 -9.33 0.57
C LYS A 57 4.73 -9.15 -0.65
N LEU A 58 5.27 -8.71 -1.79
CA LEU A 58 4.49 -8.48 -3.00
C LEU A 58 3.67 -9.70 -3.49
N PRO A 59 4.27 -10.91 -3.63
CA PRO A 59 3.51 -12.08 -4.07
C PRO A 59 2.40 -12.48 -3.08
N THR A 60 2.59 -12.19 -1.79
CA THR A 60 1.59 -12.46 -0.75
C THR A 60 0.32 -11.62 -0.95
N TYR A 61 0.45 -10.31 -1.22
CA TYR A 61 -0.71 -9.45 -1.48
C TYR A 61 -1.41 -9.81 -2.80
N GLN A 62 -0.63 -10.14 -3.83
CA GLN A 62 -1.20 -10.60 -5.09
C GLN A 62 -1.98 -11.91 -4.92
N ALA A 63 -1.42 -12.89 -4.20
CA ALA A 63 -2.10 -14.13 -3.88
C ALA A 63 -3.38 -13.87 -3.07
N ALA A 64 -3.31 -13.00 -2.06
CA ALA A 64 -4.47 -12.63 -1.26
C ALA A 64 -5.58 -11.95 -2.09
N ALA A 65 -5.22 -11.08 -3.05
CA ALA A 65 -6.19 -10.47 -3.95
C ALA A 65 -6.92 -11.54 -4.78
N VAL A 66 -6.19 -12.54 -5.30
CA VAL A 66 -6.79 -13.68 -6.02
C VAL A 66 -7.69 -14.50 -5.10
N VAL A 67 -7.29 -14.76 -3.86
CA VAL A 67 -8.12 -15.50 -2.90
C VAL A 67 -9.41 -14.73 -2.58
N SER A 68 -9.34 -13.41 -2.38
CA SER A 68 -10.52 -12.58 -2.11
C SER A 68 -11.49 -12.50 -3.30
N THR A 69 -10.99 -12.53 -4.55
CA THR A 69 -11.88 -12.55 -5.72
C THR A 69 -12.57 -13.91 -5.87
N VAL A 70 -11.86 -15.01 -5.65
CA VAL A 70 -12.47 -16.37 -5.63
C VAL A 70 -13.51 -16.47 -4.52
N LEU A 71 -13.19 -15.96 -3.32
CA LEU A 71 -14.10 -15.91 -2.18
C LEU A 71 -15.38 -15.14 -2.52
N SER A 72 -15.25 -13.96 -3.12
CA SER A 72 -16.39 -13.18 -3.60
C SER A 72 -17.22 -13.94 -4.65
N GLY A 73 -16.58 -14.73 -5.50
CA GLY A 73 -17.26 -15.60 -6.47
C GLY A 73 -18.11 -16.66 -5.78
N VAL A 74 -17.55 -17.36 -4.79
CA VAL A 74 -18.27 -18.38 -4.01
C VAL A 74 -19.46 -17.76 -3.26
N GLU A 75 -19.26 -16.61 -2.61
CA GLU A 75 -20.32 -15.86 -1.91
C GLU A 75 -21.45 -15.44 -2.87
N SER A 76 -21.11 -15.02 -4.09
CA SER A 76 -22.11 -14.66 -5.10
C SER A 76 -22.97 -15.87 -5.54
N GLN A 77 -22.37 -17.05 -5.64
CA GLN A 77 -23.09 -18.28 -5.96
C GLN A 77 -23.98 -18.71 -4.80
N LEU A 78 -23.48 -18.64 -3.57
CA LEU A 78 -24.29 -18.90 -2.36
C LEU A 78 -25.51 -17.97 -2.28
N LEU A 79 -25.31 -16.69 -2.59
CA LEU A 79 -26.40 -15.71 -2.59
C LEU A 79 -27.49 -16.06 -3.60
N VAL A 80 -27.11 -16.49 -4.81
CA VAL A 80 -28.07 -16.96 -5.83
C VAL A 80 -28.76 -18.22 -5.34
N PHE A 81 -28.02 -19.17 -4.78
CA PHE A 81 -28.59 -20.42 -4.25
C PHE A 81 -29.64 -20.17 -3.17
N PHE A 82 -29.35 -19.31 -2.19
CA PHE A 82 -30.31 -18.98 -1.13
C PHE A 82 -31.53 -18.22 -1.63
N LYS A 83 -31.37 -17.36 -2.66
CA LYS A 83 -32.51 -16.69 -3.32
C LYS A 83 -33.35 -17.62 -4.19
N SER A 84 -32.70 -18.59 -4.83
CA SER A 84 -33.36 -19.52 -5.76
C SER A 84 -34.12 -20.62 -5.06
N SER A 85 -33.90 -20.86 -3.75
CA SER A 85 -34.70 -21.79 -2.96
C SER A 85 -36.16 -21.30 -2.95
N PRO A 86 -37.04 -21.88 -3.78
CA PRO A 86 -38.39 -21.36 -3.95
C PRO A 86 -39.12 -21.64 -2.64
N ASN A 87 -39.47 -20.57 -1.93
CA ASN A 87 -40.43 -20.65 -0.84
C ASN A 87 -41.67 -21.35 -1.37
N SER A 88 -41.87 -22.61 -0.97
CA SER A 88 -43.19 -23.22 -0.90
C SER A 88 -44.09 -22.21 -0.21
N THR A 89 -44.95 -21.63 -1.03
CA THR A 89 -45.89 -20.57 -0.70
C THR A 89 -46.60 -20.86 0.62
N GLN A 90 -46.50 -19.95 1.60
CA GLN A 90 -47.29 -19.83 2.86
C GLN A 90 -46.64 -20.17 4.22
N GLN A 91 -45.34 -20.45 4.35
CA GLN A 91 -44.71 -20.41 5.69
C GLN A 91 -43.86 -19.15 5.90
N PRO A 92 -43.91 -18.53 7.11
CA PRO A 92 -43.02 -17.45 7.46
C PRO A 92 -41.58 -17.92 7.23
N THR A 93 -40.82 -17.14 6.46
CA THR A 93 -39.40 -17.40 6.20
C THR A 93 -38.71 -17.63 7.55
N PRO A 94 -38.01 -18.76 7.73
CA PRO A 94 -37.33 -19.01 8.98
C PRO A 94 -36.31 -17.89 9.18
N ALA A 95 -36.32 -17.22 10.33
CA ALA A 95 -35.40 -16.12 10.67
C ALA A 95 -33.91 -16.46 10.39
N ILE A 96 -33.58 -17.74 10.40
CA ILE A 96 -32.25 -18.27 10.09
C ILE A 96 -31.88 -18.05 8.61
N LEU A 97 -32.81 -18.14 7.66
CA LEU A 97 -32.56 -17.86 6.24
C LEU A 97 -32.27 -16.36 6.02
N GLU A 98 -32.99 -15.48 6.71
CA GLU A 98 -32.70 -14.03 6.67
C GLU A 98 -31.32 -13.73 7.25
N CYS A 99 -30.95 -14.40 8.35
CA CYS A 99 -29.62 -14.30 8.94
C CYS A 99 -28.52 -14.79 7.96
N LEU A 100 -28.72 -15.93 7.30
CA LEU A 100 -27.82 -16.47 6.27
C LEU A 100 -27.64 -15.48 5.10
N LEU A 101 -28.74 -14.89 4.63
CA LEU A 101 -28.73 -13.91 3.55
C LEU A 101 -27.94 -12.66 3.96
N LEU A 102 -28.21 -12.13 5.15
CA LEU A 102 -27.50 -10.98 5.70
C LEU A 102 -26.00 -11.27 5.85
N LEU A 103 -25.66 -12.44 6.38
CA LEU A 103 -24.29 -12.89 6.57
C LEU A 103 -23.53 -12.99 5.23
N THR A 104 -24.20 -13.48 4.18
CA THR A 104 -23.67 -13.55 2.80
C THR A 104 -23.41 -12.14 2.24
N TYR A 105 -24.34 -11.21 2.41
CA TYR A 105 -24.13 -9.82 1.99
C TYR A 105 -22.94 -9.17 2.70
N VAL A 106 -22.83 -9.37 4.01
CA VAL A 106 -21.72 -8.85 4.81
C VAL A 106 -20.39 -9.46 4.36
N ALA A 107 -20.33 -10.78 4.15
CA ALA A 107 -19.14 -11.47 3.66
C ALA A 107 -18.66 -10.93 2.32
N LEU A 108 -19.59 -10.70 1.39
CA LEU A 108 -19.31 -10.19 0.05
C LEU A 108 -18.74 -8.77 0.10
N ILE A 109 -19.34 -7.88 0.90
CA ILE A 109 -18.83 -6.50 1.08
C ILE A 109 -17.42 -6.53 1.67
N PHE A 110 -17.17 -7.37 2.67
CA PHE A 110 -15.84 -7.51 3.25
C PHE A 110 -14.82 -8.09 2.25
N SER A 111 -15.20 -9.07 1.42
CA SER A 111 -14.33 -9.63 0.38
C SER A 111 -13.95 -8.60 -0.68
N MET A 112 -14.91 -7.77 -1.11
CA MET A 112 -14.66 -6.65 -2.03
C MET A 112 -13.73 -5.60 -1.39
N SER A 113 -13.97 -5.24 -0.12
CA SER A 113 -13.12 -4.31 0.62
C SER A 113 -11.68 -4.84 0.78
N ALA A 114 -11.53 -6.13 1.08
CA ALA A 114 -10.23 -6.79 1.17
C ALA A 114 -9.52 -6.79 -0.19
N THR A 115 -10.24 -7.03 -1.29
CA THR A 115 -9.68 -6.98 -2.66
C THR A 115 -9.15 -5.58 -2.99
N ILE A 116 -9.97 -4.53 -2.78
CA ILE A 116 -9.56 -3.14 -3.02
C ILE A 116 -8.35 -2.78 -2.16
N SER A 117 -8.37 -3.16 -0.87
CA SER A 117 -7.26 -2.87 0.04
C SER A 117 -5.97 -3.59 -0.37
N SER A 118 -6.08 -4.81 -0.89
CA SER A 118 -4.92 -5.56 -1.42
C SER A 118 -4.33 -4.91 -2.66
N LEU A 119 -5.18 -4.39 -3.57
CA LEU A 119 -4.72 -3.64 -4.75
C LEU A 119 -4.00 -2.36 -4.34
N VAL A 120 -4.58 -1.58 -3.41
CA VAL A 120 -3.96 -0.35 -2.88
C VAL A 120 -2.62 -0.65 -2.21
N LEU A 121 -2.54 -1.73 -1.42
CA LEU A 121 -1.28 -2.17 -0.82
C LEU A 121 -0.26 -2.55 -1.91
N THR A 122 -0.68 -3.30 -2.92
CA THR A 122 0.18 -3.72 -4.03
C THR A 122 0.73 -2.53 -4.81
N GLU A 123 -0.09 -1.54 -5.15
CA GLU A 123 0.33 -0.30 -5.81
C GLU A 123 1.34 0.47 -4.95
N ASN A 124 1.06 0.61 -3.66
CA ASN A 124 1.96 1.30 -2.75
C ASN A 124 3.31 0.57 -2.60
N PHE A 125 3.31 -0.76 -2.45
CA PHE A 125 4.53 -1.57 -2.39
C PHE A 125 5.32 -1.54 -3.70
N GLY A 126 4.63 -1.51 -4.84
CA GLY A 126 5.25 -1.40 -6.16
C GLY A 126 5.98 -0.08 -6.38
N ASN A 127 5.56 1.00 -5.71
CA ASN A 127 6.17 2.33 -5.83
C ASN A 127 7.39 2.54 -4.92
N ILE A 128 7.58 1.72 -3.88
CA ILE A 128 8.73 1.81 -2.95
C ILE A 128 10.08 1.81 -3.69
N PRO A 129 10.40 0.86 -4.60
CA PRO A 129 11.70 0.86 -5.27
C PRO A 129 11.93 2.15 -6.09
N MET A 130 10.89 2.69 -6.71
CA MET A 130 10.97 3.94 -7.49
C MET A 130 11.20 5.17 -6.60
N LEU A 131 10.60 5.20 -5.41
CA LEU A 131 10.85 6.24 -4.43
C LEU A 131 12.32 6.18 -3.96
N VAL A 132 12.83 4.99 -3.66
CA VAL A 132 14.23 4.80 -3.23
C VAL A 132 15.21 5.31 -4.30
N THR A 133 14.95 5.07 -5.59
CA THR A 133 15.81 5.60 -6.67
C THR A 133 15.73 7.11 -6.78
N ARG A 134 14.54 7.72 -6.67
CA ARG A 134 14.37 9.19 -6.70
C ARG A 134 15.03 9.88 -5.52
N PHE A 135 14.91 9.31 -4.30
CA PHE A 135 15.58 9.85 -3.13
C PHE A 135 17.10 9.84 -3.30
N ARG A 136 17.67 8.79 -3.91
CA ARG A 136 19.10 8.71 -4.20
C ARG A 136 19.58 9.80 -5.16
N GLU A 137 18.82 10.08 -6.22
CA GLU A 137 19.14 11.12 -7.19
C GLU A 137 19.15 12.51 -6.54
N ASN A 138 18.16 12.78 -5.67
CA ASN A 138 18.09 14.03 -4.92
C ASN A 138 19.26 14.19 -3.94
N ILE A 139 19.63 13.15 -3.19
CA ILE A 139 20.77 13.20 -2.23
C ILE A 139 22.09 13.46 -2.96
N THR A 140 22.26 12.91 -4.17
CA THR A 140 23.48 13.14 -4.97
C THR A 140 23.61 14.60 -5.42
N THR A 141 22.47 15.30 -5.53
CA THR A 141 22.39 16.67 -6.04
C THR A 141 22.44 17.73 -4.91
N SER A 142 21.93 17.42 -3.70
CA SER A 142 21.92 18.36 -2.57
C SER A 142 23.14 18.22 -1.64
N ARG A 143 24.23 18.92 -1.98
CA ARG A 143 25.55 18.74 -1.35
C ARG A 143 25.74 19.31 0.07
N PHE A 144 24.74 19.83 0.79
CA PHE A 144 25.04 20.71 1.95
C PHE A 144 24.24 20.67 3.27
N GLU A 145 23.22 19.84 3.50
CA GLU A 145 22.56 19.74 4.83
C GLU A 145 22.12 18.30 5.16
N THR A 146 23.07 17.45 5.54
CA THR A 146 22.82 16.00 5.72
C THR A 146 22.39 15.58 7.13
N ALA A 147 22.61 16.40 8.17
CA ALA A 147 22.38 15.97 9.55
C ALA A 147 20.93 16.16 10.06
N SER A 148 20.15 17.08 9.47
CA SER A 148 18.77 17.38 9.91
C SER A 148 17.69 16.63 9.10
N PHE A 149 18.05 16.08 7.93
CA PHE A 149 17.11 15.46 7.01
C PHE A 149 16.79 14.01 7.38
N GLU A 150 17.76 13.22 7.87
CA GLU A 150 17.50 11.83 8.33
C GLU A 150 16.51 11.76 9.50
N ALA A 151 16.60 12.70 10.46
CA ALA A 151 15.67 12.74 11.58
C ALA A 151 14.23 13.02 11.12
N ARG A 152 14.04 13.93 10.16
CA ARG A 152 12.73 14.20 9.54
C ARG A 152 12.26 13.06 8.65
N LEU A 153 13.15 12.37 7.94
CA LEU A 153 12.78 11.24 7.09
C LEU A 153 12.32 10.02 7.90
N SER A 154 12.91 9.78 9.07
CA SER A 154 12.53 8.63 9.92
C SER A 154 11.11 8.75 10.50
N ASP A 155 10.67 9.98 10.79
CA ASP A 155 9.33 10.24 11.35
C ASP A 155 8.23 10.31 10.26
N ASP A 156 8.57 10.68 9.01
CA ASP A 156 7.57 10.85 7.94
C ASP A 156 7.39 9.61 7.02
N ILE A 157 8.40 8.75 6.89
CA ILE A 157 8.39 7.67 5.87
C ILE A 157 7.71 6.37 6.32
N THR A 158 7.41 6.21 7.61
CA THR A 158 6.56 5.09 8.05
C THR A 158 5.16 5.62 8.41
N PRO A 159 4.33 6.02 7.42
CA PRO A 159 3.08 6.68 7.71
C PRO A 159 2.22 5.70 8.51
N ARG A 160 1.86 6.11 9.73
CA ARG A 160 0.88 5.44 10.60
C ARG A 160 -0.36 4.95 9.83
N ARG A 161 -0.72 5.69 8.77
CA ARG A 161 -1.76 5.36 7.80
C ARG A 161 -1.57 4.00 7.11
N TRP A 162 -0.33 3.62 6.76
CA TRP A 162 -0.03 2.34 6.12
C TRP A 162 -0.35 1.17 7.03
N ARG A 163 0.09 1.22 8.28
CA ARG A 163 -0.21 0.17 9.27
C ARG A 163 -1.72 0.02 9.40
N TRP A 164 -2.46 1.13 9.43
CA TRP A 164 -3.92 1.09 9.50
C TRP A 164 -4.55 0.43 8.27
N THR A 165 -4.04 0.70 7.06
CA THR A 165 -4.49 0.03 5.84
C THR A 165 -4.17 -1.46 5.83
N GLU A 166 -2.96 -1.86 6.25
CA GLU A 166 -2.57 -3.27 6.38
C GLU A 166 -3.44 -4.01 7.40
N TRP A 167 -3.75 -3.37 8.53
CA TRP A 167 -4.66 -3.91 9.54
C TRP A 167 -6.10 -4.04 9.03
N HIS A 168 -6.64 -2.99 8.41
CA HIS A 168 -7.97 -3.02 7.82
C HIS A 168 -8.10 -4.13 6.78
N TRP A 169 -7.11 -4.26 5.90
CA TRP A 169 -7.02 -5.33 4.92
C TRP A 169 -7.06 -6.72 5.58
N LEU A 170 -6.21 -6.95 6.59
CA LEU A 170 -6.15 -8.23 7.29
C LEU A 170 -7.46 -8.56 8.02
N LEU A 171 -8.08 -7.59 8.69
CA LEU A 171 -9.35 -7.77 9.39
C LEU A 171 -10.50 -8.08 8.44
N THR A 172 -10.62 -7.33 7.34
CA THR A 172 -11.68 -7.56 6.35
C THR A 172 -11.54 -8.92 5.67
N LEU A 173 -10.31 -9.34 5.35
CA LEU A 173 -10.03 -10.67 4.80
C LEU A 173 -10.36 -11.77 5.81
N LEU A 174 -9.96 -11.61 7.07
CA LEU A 174 -10.23 -12.55 8.15
C LEU A 174 -11.74 -12.72 8.39
N VAL A 175 -12.48 -11.62 8.52
CA VAL A 175 -13.93 -11.63 8.74
C VAL A 175 -14.63 -12.32 7.58
N SER A 176 -14.24 -12.04 6.33
CA SER A 176 -14.80 -12.71 5.15
C SER A 176 -14.52 -14.22 5.17
N MET A 177 -13.29 -14.64 5.49
CA MET A 177 -12.91 -16.06 5.60
C MET A 177 -13.64 -16.80 6.73
N LEU A 178 -13.96 -16.13 7.85
CA LEU A 178 -14.76 -16.70 8.94
C LEU A 178 -16.26 -16.72 8.62
N CYS A 179 -16.71 -15.89 7.66
CA CYS A 179 -18.11 -15.79 7.29
C CYS A 179 -18.59 -17.03 6.52
N LEU A 180 -17.84 -17.48 5.51
CA LEU A 180 -18.14 -18.70 4.74
C LEU A 180 -18.42 -19.94 5.61
N PRO A 181 -17.51 -20.39 6.50
CA PRO A 181 -17.74 -21.57 7.31
C PRO A 181 -18.92 -21.36 8.27
N ALA A 182 -19.17 -20.13 8.74
CA ALA A 182 -20.34 -19.82 9.55
C ALA A 182 -21.64 -19.97 8.74
N GLN A 183 -21.68 -19.55 7.48
CA GLN A 183 -22.81 -19.76 6.57
C GLN A 183 -23.03 -21.26 6.31
N ILE A 184 -21.97 -22.02 6.02
CA ILE A 184 -22.05 -23.46 5.79
C ILE A 184 -22.55 -24.18 7.06
N LEU A 185 -22.03 -23.81 8.24
CA LEU A 185 -22.48 -24.37 9.51
C LEU A 185 -23.95 -24.07 9.79
N LEU A 186 -24.39 -22.82 9.57
CA LEU A 186 -25.79 -22.43 9.72
C LEU A 186 -26.70 -23.21 8.77
N TYR A 187 -26.26 -23.40 7.52
CA TYR A 187 -26.99 -24.18 6.53
C TYR A 187 -27.14 -25.66 6.94
N ILE A 188 -26.05 -26.29 7.37
CA ILE A 188 -26.05 -27.68 7.86
C ILE A 188 -26.90 -27.81 9.13
N TRP A 189 -26.85 -26.81 10.00
CA TRP A 189 -27.70 -26.73 11.19
C TRP A 189 -29.19 -26.67 10.85
N MET A 190 -29.56 -26.21 9.67
CA MET A 190 -30.95 -26.21 9.22
C MET A 190 -31.38 -27.54 8.62
N GLN A 191 -30.52 -28.21 7.87
CA GLN A 191 -30.89 -29.43 7.13
C GLN A 191 -30.68 -30.73 7.91
N GLU A 192 -29.57 -30.87 8.63
CA GLU A 192 -29.09 -32.20 9.01
C GLU A 192 -29.60 -32.67 10.38
N GLY A 193 -29.45 -33.96 10.68
CA GLY A 193 -29.69 -34.50 12.02
C GLY A 193 -28.59 -34.12 13.02
N GLY A 194 -28.86 -34.25 14.33
CA GLY A 194 -27.98 -33.77 15.40
C GLY A 194 -26.54 -34.33 15.37
N GLY A 195 -26.34 -35.58 14.95
CA GLY A 195 -25.01 -36.20 14.88
C GLY A 195 -24.08 -35.54 13.86
N ILE A 196 -24.59 -35.29 12.65
CA ILE A 196 -23.83 -34.64 11.57
C ILE A 196 -23.53 -33.18 11.96
N ARG A 197 -24.49 -32.48 12.57
CA ARG A 197 -24.29 -31.11 13.08
C ARG A 197 -23.10 -31.02 14.04
N ALA A 198 -23.03 -31.92 15.02
CA ALA A 198 -21.95 -31.91 16.00
C ALA A 198 -20.58 -32.18 15.35
N ALA A 199 -20.49 -33.18 14.47
CA ALA A 199 -19.23 -33.54 13.80
C ALA A 199 -18.70 -32.40 12.92
N VAL A 200 -19.57 -31.75 12.14
CA VAL A 200 -19.18 -30.63 11.28
C VAL A 200 -18.82 -29.39 12.11
N SER A 201 -19.55 -29.09 13.18
CA SER A 201 -19.21 -27.97 14.08
C SER A 201 -17.84 -28.13 14.71
N VAL A 202 -17.51 -29.33 15.23
CA VAL A 202 -16.19 -29.61 15.81
C VAL A 202 -15.10 -29.49 14.75
N THR A 203 -15.30 -30.11 13.58
CA THR A 203 -14.33 -30.06 12.47
C THR A 203 -14.08 -28.63 12.00
N SER A 204 -15.14 -27.81 11.90
CA SER A 204 -15.03 -26.40 11.51
C SER A 204 -14.23 -25.58 12.52
N VAL A 205 -14.46 -25.78 13.82
CA VAL A 205 -13.67 -25.11 14.88
C VAL A 205 -12.20 -25.50 14.80
N PHE A 206 -11.88 -26.80 14.61
CA PHE A 206 -10.50 -27.26 14.43
C PHE A 206 -9.86 -26.70 13.15
N ALA A 207 -10.61 -26.59 12.05
CA ALA A 207 -10.13 -26.00 10.80
C ALA A 207 -9.86 -24.49 10.92
N MET A 208 -10.63 -23.78 11.75
CA MET A 208 -10.48 -22.33 11.98
C MET A 208 -9.43 -22.00 13.05
N LEU A 209 -9.06 -22.96 13.90
CA LEU A 209 -8.05 -22.80 14.95
C LEU A 209 -6.72 -22.20 14.46
N PRO A 210 -6.09 -22.67 13.36
CA PRO A 210 -4.87 -22.05 12.86
C PRO A 210 -5.09 -20.59 12.46
N LEU A 211 -6.23 -20.26 11.84
CA LEU A 211 -6.55 -18.88 11.50
C LEU A 211 -6.62 -17.99 12.75
N LEU A 212 -7.23 -18.46 13.84
CA LEU A 212 -7.30 -17.70 15.09
C LEU A 212 -5.92 -17.55 15.74
N HIS A 213 -5.08 -18.57 15.70
CA HIS A 213 -3.73 -18.51 16.26
C HIS A 213 -2.82 -17.52 15.52
N PHE A 214 -3.02 -17.36 14.21
CA PHE A 214 -2.25 -16.39 13.41
C PHE A 214 -2.68 -14.93 13.61
N ILE A 215 -3.73 -14.67 14.39
CA ILE A 215 -4.07 -13.32 14.82
C ILE A 215 -3.18 -13.02 16.02
N PRO A 216 -2.09 -12.24 15.90
CA PRO A 216 -1.36 -11.79 17.07
C PRO A 216 -2.32 -10.95 17.91
N ILE A 217 -2.88 -11.57 18.96
CA ILE A 217 -3.70 -10.91 20.00
C ILE A 217 -2.87 -9.86 20.76
N THR A 218 -1.57 -9.74 20.48
CA THR A 218 -0.73 -8.60 20.85
C THR A 218 -1.10 -7.37 20.02
N TRP A 219 -2.32 -6.89 20.24
CA TRP A 219 -2.83 -5.56 19.92
C TRP A 219 -2.14 -4.49 20.78
N ASP A 220 -0.83 -4.61 20.99
CA ASP A 220 -0.04 -3.51 21.52
C ASP A 220 0.16 -2.53 20.36
N PHE A 221 -0.92 -1.83 20.02
CA PHE A 221 -0.79 -0.51 19.44
C PHE A 221 0.16 0.25 20.35
N PRO A 222 1.34 0.69 19.87
CA PRO A 222 2.10 1.66 20.61
C PRO A 222 1.22 2.90 20.68
N GLN A 223 0.50 3.03 21.79
CA GLN A 223 -0.10 4.28 22.22
C GLN A 223 1.08 5.20 22.42
N ASP A 224 1.42 5.94 21.36
CA ASP A 224 2.46 6.94 21.37
C ASP A 224 2.07 7.97 22.44
N LYS A 225 2.64 7.80 23.63
CA LYS A 225 2.46 8.71 24.77
C LYS A 225 3.13 10.08 24.53
N ARG A 226 3.59 10.39 23.31
CA ARG A 226 4.15 11.70 22.94
C ARG A 226 3.09 12.78 22.68
N LYS A 227 2.09 12.91 23.57
CA LYS A 227 1.16 14.05 23.55
C LYS A 227 1.25 15.00 24.74
N HIS A 228 2.21 14.83 25.65
CA HIS A 228 2.28 15.69 26.84
C HIS A 228 3.59 16.41 27.09
N GLU A 229 4.55 16.40 26.15
CA GLU A 229 5.82 17.13 26.32
C GLU A 229 6.10 18.05 25.13
N SER A 230 5.13 18.91 24.80
CA SER A 230 5.34 20.05 23.89
C SER A 230 4.98 21.38 24.56
N THR A 231 4.83 21.38 25.88
CA THR A 231 4.68 22.61 26.66
C THR A 231 6.07 23.15 26.96
N LEU A 232 6.43 24.20 26.20
CA LEU A 232 7.44 25.23 26.49
C LEU A 232 8.87 24.99 25.99
N LEU A 233 9.14 25.33 24.72
CA LEU A 233 10.18 26.33 24.42
C LEU A 233 9.81 27.14 23.17
N PRO A 234 9.71 28.48 23.26
CA PRO A 234 9.51 29.34 22.10
C PRO A 234 10.83 29.50 21.34
N VAL A 235 11.07 28.67 20.33
CA VAL A 235 12.16 28.95 19.38
C VAL A 235 11.64 29.90 18.32
N SER A 236 11.94 31.19 18.53
CA SER A 236 11.72 32.26 17.57
C SER A 236 12.70 32.11 16.40
N TYR A 237 12.23 31.57 15.28
CA TYR A 237 12.91 31.66 13.99
C TYR A 237 12.20 32.71 13.12
N ALA A 238 12.61 33.97 13.25
CA ALA A 238 12.35 34.99 12.25
C ALA A 238 13.35 34.80 11.09
N GLY A 239 12.89 34.16 10.01
CA GLY A 239 13.64 33.98 8.77
C GLY A 239 12.89 34.55 7.57
N PRO A 240 13.46 35.48 6.78
CA PRO A 240 12.78 36.22 5.72
C PRO A 240 12.89 35.51 4.37
N TRP A 241 11.85 34.82 3.94
CA TRP A 241 11.68 34.33 2.55
C TRP A 241 10.20 34.10 2.22
N ALA A 242 9.39 35.13 2.46
CA ALA A 242 8.06 35.22 1.88
C ALA A 242 8.13 35.99 0.56
N SER A 243 8.29 35.27 -0.56
CA SER A 243 7.79 35.67 -1.89
C SER A 243 8.24 34.69 -2.97
N SER A 244 7.35 33.76 -3.36
CA SER A 244 7.10 33.38 -4.76
C SER A 244 6.07 32.26 -4.79
N LEU A 245 4.78 32.63 -4.73
CA LEU A 245 3.67 31.78 -5.13
C LEU A 245 3.39 32.08 -6.61
N GLY A 246 3.73 31.13 -7.48
CA GLY A 246 3.42 31.14 -8.91
C GLY A 246 2.85 29.78 -9.30
N SER A 247 1.55 29.63 -9.11
CA SER A 247 0.73 28.47 -9.45
C SER A 247 0.78 28.10 -10.93
N SER A 248 0.90 26.81 -11.24
CA SER A 248 0.36 26.18 -12.47
C SER A 248 0.42 24.65 -12.32
N VAL A 249 -0.53 24.06 -11.59
CA VAL A 249 -0.75 22.61 -11.61
C VAL A 249 -1.65 22.32 -12.81
N LEU A 250 -1.06 21.79 -13.88
CA LEU A 250 -1.81 21.28 -15.03
C LEU A 250 -2.41 19.90 -14.70
N PRO A 251 -3.66 19.63 -15.14
CA PRO A 251 -4.30 18.34 -14.95
C PRO A 251 -3.60 17.25 -15.79
N VAL A 252 -3.29 16.12 -15.16
CA VAL A 252 -2.77 14.92 -15.82
C VAL A 252 -3.91 14.22 -16.56
N PRO A 253 -3.79 13.92 -17.87
CA PRO A 253 -4.82 13.22 -18.62
C PRO A 253 -4.89 11.74 -18.22
N PHE A 254 -6.09 11.27 -17.87
CA PHE A 254 -6.36 9.84 -17.69
C PHE A 254 -6.28 9.11 -19.04
N PRO A 255 -5.68 7.92 -19.11
CA PRO A 255 -5.72 7.09 -20.31
C PRO A 255 -7.15 6.63 -20.58
N GLN A 256 -7.68 6.96 -21.77
CA GLN A 256 -8.94 6.40 -22.25
C GLN A 256 -8.79 4.89 -22.43
N VAL A 257 -9.55 4.13 -21.64
CA VAL A 257 -9.76 2.69 -21.87
C VAL A 257 -10.56 2.55 -23.16
N SER A 258 -9.91 2.08 -24.22
CA SER A 258 -10.56 1.78 -25.48
C SER A 258 -11.55 0.64 -25.26
N HIS A 259 -12.84 0.93 -25.46
CA HIS A 259 -13.91 -0.06 -25.48
C HIS A 259 -13.60 -1.12 -26.56
N LEU A 260 -13.27 -2.32 -26.11
CA LEU A 260 -13.19 -3.50 -26.96
C LEU A 260 -14.62 -3.84 -27.40
N ALA A 261 -14.91 -3.67 -28.69
CA ALA A 261 -16.20 -4.01 -29.28
C ALA A 261 -16.48 -5.52 -29.14
N PRO A 262 -17.69 -5.94 -28.73
CA PRO A 262 -18.04 -7.35 -28.69
C PRO A 262 -18.11 -7.92 -30.12
N PRO A 263 -17.66 -9.17 -30.33
CA PRO A 263 -17.81 -9.82 -31.63
C PRO A 263 -19.29 -10.02 -31.95
N ALA A 264 -19.69 -9.58 -33.14
CA ALA A 264 -21.00 -9.82 -33.71
C ALA A 264 -21.22 -11.34 -33.86
N SER A 265 -21.94 -11.93 -32.91
CA SER A 265 -22.48 -13.27 -33.06
C SER A 265 -23.56 -13.22 -34.14
N GLN A 266 -23.24 -13.81 -35.28
CA GLN A 266 -24.19 -14.07 -36.35
C GLN A 266 -25.30 -14.98 -35.84
N LEU A 267 -26.53 -14.48 -35.83
CA LEU A 267 -27.72 -15.33 -35.87
C LEU A 267 -27.79 -15.95 -37.27
N SER A 268 -27.66 -17.27 -37.34
CA SER A 268 -28.17 -18.05 -38.47
C SER A 268 -29.56 -18.58 -38.10
N CYS A 269 -30.46 -18.47 -39.07
CA CYS A 269 -31.87 -18.83 -39.04
C CYS A 269 -32.15 -20.29 -38.69
#